data_AF-A2F6L4-F1
#
_entry.id   AF-A2F6L4-F1
#
_cell.length_a   1.000
_cell.length_b   1.000
_cell.length_c   1.000
_cell.angle_alpha   90.00
_cell.angle_beta   90.00
_cell.angle_gamma   90.00
#
_symmetry.space_group_name_H-M   'P 1'
#
loop_
_entity.id
_entity.type
_entity.pdbx_description
1 polymer ?
#
loop_
_entity_poly.entity_id
_entity_poly.type
_entity_poly.pdbx_seq_one_letter_code
_entity_poly.pdbx_strand_id
1 'polypeptide(L)'
;MTLNYSYKGNCDPVQIHLLPGRYLFEAWGAAGGIENENFFGKGGYTSGIITLTKQTRFYAIIGSRGQRAVKAMTTPLGGCGGGGKGGLPYSTNYFSGAGGGDATIIYYETQELGSRIMVSGGGGGGTSSSCFLMPGYVGGVVAGNGGSNRINLISIGGSQDNGTQNGVGQNGRNGQLGDCGKEGNPGCGGGYRGGMTTTVTGDYSDVSGSGGSSYISGDPYCKTNPLATFHDTKILAGNKYFNLPDGTQSLGNPSHGYLRITKLAPIPTCHIMCYFTKHSFFFIFIFIIET
;
A
#
# COMPACT_ATOMS: atom_id res chain seq x y z
N MET A 1 -3.63 -2.85 -24.54
CA MET A 1 -4.80 -2.36 -23.78
C MET A 1 -4.35 -2.03 -22.37
N THR A 2 -4.76 -0.89 -21.83
CA THR A 2 -4.44 -0.48 -20.46
C THR A 2 -5.72 -0.05 -19.75
N LEU A 3 -5.92 -0.56 -18.54
CA LEU A 3 -7.02 -0.22 -17.64
C LEU A 3 -6.46 0.59 -16.47
N ASN A 4 -7.17 1.64 -16.09
CA ASN A 4 -6.73 2.63 -15.10
C ASN A 4 -7.85 2.87 -14.10
N TYR A 5 -7.54 2.71 -12.81
CA TYR A 5 -8.49 2.87 -11.72
C TYR A 5 -7.93 3.87 -10.71
N SER A 6 -8.54 5.04 -10.66
CA SER A 6 -8.29 6.07 -9.66
C SER A 6 -9.36 6.04 -8.58
N TYR A 7 -9.02 6.54 -7.39
CA TYR A 7 -9.97 6.75 -6.31
C TYR A 7 -11.15 7.63 -6.77
N LYS A 8 -12.39 7.23 -6.40
CA LYS A 8 -13.64 7.89 -6.85
C LYS A 8 -14.43 8.57 -5.73
N GLY A 9 -13.81 8.80 -4.58
CA GLY A 9 -14.48 9.41 -3.42
C GLY A 9 -15.06 8.40 -2.42
N ASN A 10 -14.99 7.11 -2.73
CA ASN A 10 -15.25 6.01 -1.79
C ASN A 10 -14.33 4.83 -2.11
N CYS A 11 -14.33 3.84 -1.21
CA CYS A 11 -13.49 2.64 -1.31
C CYS A 11 -14.33 1.41 -1.64
N ASP A 12 -15.38 1.63 -2.44
CA ASP A 12 -16.23 0.54 -2.92
C ASP A 12 -15.39 -0.36 -3.85
N PRO A 13 -15.46 -1.69 -3.68
CA PRO A 13 -14.72 -2.61 -4.52
C PRO A 13 -15.13 -2.51 -6.00
N VAL A 14 -14.16 -2.30 -6.88
CA VAL A 14 -14.36 -2.29 -8.32
C VAL A 14 -14.13 -3.70 -8.88
N GLN A 15 -15.07 -4.20 -9.68
CA GLN A 15 -14.95 -5.49 -10.34
C GLN A 15 -14.23 -5.37 -11.68
N ILE A 16 -13.28 -6.26 -11.93
CA ILE A 16 -12.43 -6.27 -13.13
C ILE A 16 -12.53 -7.66 -13.76
N HIS A 17 -12.83 -7.72 -15.06
CA HIS A 17 -12.84 -8.97 -15.82
C HIS A 17 -11.73 -8.94 -16.87
N LEU A 18 -10.84 -9.91 -16.80
CA LEU A 18 -9.76 -10.06 -17.76
C LEU A 18 -9.95 -11.37 -18.52
N LEU A 19 -9.86 -11.30 -19.84
CA LEU A 19 -9.77 -12.47 -20.71
C LEU A 19 -8.42 -13.18 -20.52
N PRO A 20 -8.24 -14.38 -21.09
CA PRO A 20 -6.92 -15.02 -21.14
C PRO A 20 -5.85 -14.09 -21.70
N GLY A 21 -4.64 -14.19 -21.16
CA GLY A 21 -3.48 -13.40 -21.58
C GLY A 21 -2.51 -13.07 -20.46
N ARG A 22 -1.49 -12.29 -20.80
CA ARG A 22 -0.46 -11.80 -19.87
C ARG A 22 -0.73 -10.35 -19.48
N TYR A 23 -0.65 -10.06 -18.20
CA TYR A 23 -1.00 -8.74 -17.66
C TYR A 23 0.03 -8.27 -16.64
N LEU A 24 0.53 -7.05 -16.81
CA LEU A 24 1.25 -6.32 -15.78
C LEU A 24 0.25 -5.59 -14.89
N PHE A 25 0.29 -5.86 -13.59
CA PHE A 25 -0.46 -5.14 -12.58
C PHE A 25 0.50 -4.17 -11.87
N GLU A 26 0.07 -2.93 -11.68
CA GLU A 26 0.79 -1.91 -10.94
C GLU A 26 -0.16 -1.22 -9.97
N ALA A 27 0.17 -1.24 -8.68
CA ALA A 27 -0.65 -0.71 -7.61
C ALA A 27 0.12 0.28 -6.75
N TRP A 28 -0.47 1.46 -6.55
CA TRP A 28 0.03 2.49 -5.65
C TRP A 28 -0.86 2.55 -4.43
N GLY A 29 -0.28 2.47 -3.23
CA GLY A 29 -1.01 2.72 -1.99
C GLY A 29 -1.18 4.22 -1.75
N ALA A 30 -2.06 4.61 -0.81
CA ALA A 30 -2.33 6.02 -0.54
C ALA A 30 -1.42 6.62 0.54
N ALA A 31 -1.23 7.93 0.48
CA ALA A 31 -0.58 8.67 1.55
C ALA A 31 -1.46 8.80 2.81
N GLY A 32 -0.81 9.00 3.95
CA GLY A 32 -1.44 9.54 5.15
C GLY A 32 -1.94 10.96 4.95
N GLY A 33 -2.79 11.39 5.88
CA GLY A 33 -3.22 12.77 5.98
C GLY A 33 -2.05 13.68 6.31
N ILE A 34 -2.09 14.87 5.74
CA ILE A 34 -1.03 15.86 5.89
C ILE A 34 -1.50 16.93 6.85
N GLU A 35 -0.62 17.27 7.79
CA GLU A 35 -0.66 18.54 8.48
C GLU A 35 0.45 19.42 7.87
N ASN A 36 1.70 18.96 8.01
CA ASN A 36 2.90 19.54 7.42
C ASN A 36 3.36 18.72 6.20
N GLU A 37 3.53 19.37 5.05
CA GLU A 37 3.92 18.75 3.78
C GLU A 37 5.28 18.02 3.84
N ASN A 38 6.07 18.24 4.89
CA ASN A 38 7.34 17.56 5.10
C ASN A 38 7.24 16.28 5.96
N PHE A 39 6.14 16.05 6.69
CA PHE A 39 6.05 15.02 7.73
C PHE A 39 4.77 14.18 7.66
N PHE A 40 4.65 13.36 6.61
CA PHE A 40 3.59 12.36 6.49
C PHE A 40 4.07 11.10 5.78
N GLY A 41 3.45 9.96 6.09
CA GLY A 41 3.75 8.70 5.44
C GLY A 41 3.18 8.68 4.03
N LYS A 42 4.04 8.46 3.03
CA LYS A 42 3.61 8.30 1.63
C LYS A 42 3.26 6.84 1.33
N GLY A 43 2.41 6.64 0.33
CA GLY A 43 1.96 5.35 -0.17
C GLY A 43 3.02 4.60 -1.01
N GLY A 44 2.86 3.28 -1.15
CA GLY A 44 3.87 2.39 -1.70
C GLY A 44 3.63 2.10 -3.17
N TYR A 45 4.48 1.27 -3.75
CA TYR A 45 4.28 0.73 -5.10
C TYR A 45 4.51 -0.78 -5.10
N THR A 46 3.61 -1.51 -5.76
CA THR A 46 3.71 -2.96 -5.95
C THR A 46 3.37 -3.30 -7.39
N SER A 47 4.16 -4.15 -8.03
CA SER A 47 3.86 -4.63 -9.38
C SER A 47 4.29 -6.07 -9.61
N GLY A 48 3.70 -6.68 -10.63
CA GLY A 48 4.04 -8.02 -11.08
C GLY A 48 3.23 -8.43 -12.31
N ILE A 49 3.71 -9.47 -12.98
CA ILE A 49 3.10 -10.02 -14.19
C ILE A 49 2.34 -11.31 -13.83
N ILE A 50 1.09 -11.40 -14.28
CA ILE A 50 0.29 -12.62 -14.16
C ILE A 50 -0.14 -13.11 -15.54
N THR A 51 -0.15 -14.44 -15.71
CA THR A 51 -0.65 -15.12 -16.91
C THR A 51 -1.98 -15.79 -16.58
N LEU A 52 -3.01 -15.50 -17.37
CA LEU A 52 -4.36 -16.03 -17.22
C LEU A 52 -4.67 -16.98 -18.36
N THR A 53 -5.10 -18.20 -18.03
CA THR A 53 -5.47 -19.24 -19.01
C THR A 53 -6.96 -19.26 -19.32
N LYS A 54 -7.77 -18.58 -18.50
CA LYS A 54 -9.22 -18.45 -18.64
C LYS A 54 -9.65 -17.03 -18.28
N GLN A 55 -10.86 -16.66 -18.68
CA GLN A 55 -11.47 -15.43 -18.18
C GLN A 55 -11.51 -15.49 -16.65
N THR A 56 -10.96 -14.46 -16.02
CA THR A 56 -10.75 -14.40 -14.57
C THR A 56 -11.30 -13.09 -14.04
N ARG A 57 -11.96 -13.15 -12.88
CA ARG A 57 -12.51 -11.99 -12.19
C ARG A 57 -11.59 -11.56 -11.05
N PHE A 58 -11.39 -10.26 -10.93
CA PHE A 58 -10.71 -9.62 -9.81
C PHE A 58 -11.61 -8.56 -9.17
N TYR A 59 -11.34 -8.27 -7.91
CA TYR A 59 -11.86 -7.08 -7.24
C TYR A 59 -10.70 -6.20 -6.82
N ALA A 60 -10.88 -4.88 -6.92
CA ALA A 60 -9.90 -3.92 -6.49
C ALA A 60 -10.51 -2.88 -5.55
N ILE A 61 -9.84 -2.62 -4.44
CA ILE A 61 -10.11 -1.46 -3.57
C ILE A 61 -8.99 -0.47 -3.82
N ILE A 62 -9.34 0.77 -4.18
CA ILE A 62 -8.36 1.84 -4.41
C ILE A 62 -8.26 2.68 -3.15
N GLY A 63 -7.09 2.67 -2.52
CA GLY A 63 -6.89 3.31 -1.23
C GLY A 63 -7.11 4.82 -1.30
N SER A 64 -7.77 5.37 -0.29
CA SER A 64 -7.89 6.83 -0.14
C SER A 64 -6.84 7.39 0.80
N ARG A 65 -6.59 8.69 0.67
CA ARG A 65 -5.62 9.39 1.50
C ARG A 65 -6.28 9.69 2.83
N GLY A 66 -5.50 9.60 3.92
CA GLY A 66 -5.98 9.95 5.25
C GLY A 66 -6.42 11.42 5.35
N GLN A 67 -7.36 11.71 6.25
CA GLN A 67 -7.81 13.08 6.45
C GLN A 67 -6.72 13.94 7.05
N ARG A 68 -6.60 15.18 6.57
CA ARG A 68 -5.67 16.17 7.11
C ARG A 68 -5.98 16.47 8.57
N ALA A 69 -4.95 16.73 9.36
CA ALA A 69 -5.13 17.24 10.73
C ALA A 69 -5.69 18.66 10.68
N VAL A 70 -6.64 18.97 11.54
CA VAL A 70 -7.14 20.34 11.74
C VAL A 70 -7.42 20.58 13.23
N LYS A 71 -7.42 21.85 13.63
CA LYS A 71 -7.88 22.24 14.97
C LYS A 71 -9.39 22.02 15.10
N ALA A 72 -9.84 21.71 16.31
CA ALA A 72 -11.26 21.45 16.61
C ALA A 72 -11.91 20.33 15.77
N MET A 73 -11.10 19.42 15.20
CA MET A 73 -11.62 18.23 14.51
C MET A 73 -12.38 17.35 15.51
N THR A 74 -13.59 16.94 15.16
CA THR A 74 -14.39 16.00 15.97
C THR A 74 -14.35 14.58 15.42
N THR A 75 -13.93 14.40 14.15
CA THR A 75 -13.83 13.09 13.49
C THR A 75 -12.66 13.06 12.49
N PRO A 76 -11.42 12.79 12.94
CA PRO A 76 -10.25 12.64 12.06
C PRO A 76 -10.25 11.27 11.37
N LEU A 77 -10.85 11.18 10.19
CA LEU A 77 -10.99 9.92 9.44
C LEU A 77 -9.63 9.45 8.89
N GLY A 78 -9.41 8.14 8.95
CA GLY A 78 -8.40 7.48 8.12
C GLY A 78 -8.85 7.45 6.66
N GLY A 79 -7.99 6.94 5.79
CA GLY A 79 -8.40 6.56 4.45
C GLY A 79 -9.52 5.52 4.55
N CYS A 80 -10.62 5.73 3.83
CA CYS A 80 -11.61 4.68 3.62
C CYS A 80 -10.87 3.41 3.15
N GLY A 81 -11.27 2.24 3.64
CA GLY A 81 -10.69 0.93 3.26
C GLY A 81 -9.66 0.32 4.22
N GLY A 82 -9.16 1.07 5.21
CA GLY A 82 -8.23 0.49 6.19
C GLY A 82 -7.20 1.41 6.82
N GLY A 83 -7.20 2.72 6.52
CA GLY A 83 -6.38 3.67 7.26
C GLY A 83 -6.90 3.90 8.68
N GLY A 84 -6.00 3.96 9.66
CA GLY A 84 -6.36 4.30 11.03
C GLY A 84 -6.87 5.73 11.14
N LYS A 85 -7.85 5.97 12.00
CA LYS A 85 -8.31 7.33 12.35
C LYS A 85 -7.22 8.07 13.12
N GLY A 86 -7.16 9.38 12.97
CA GLY A 86 -6.37 10.22 13.87
C GLY A 86 -6.96 10.24 15.29
N GLY A 87 -6.17 10.68 16.26
CA GLY A 87 -6.65 11.00 17.59
C GLY A 87 -7.31 12.38 17.63
N LEU A 88 -8.26 12.56 18.54
CA LEU A 88 -8.82 13.87 18.86
C LEU A 88 -7.82 14.68 19.69
N PRO A 89 -7.76 16.01 19.53
CA PRO A 89 -6.97 16.84 20.41
C PRO A 89 -7.59 16.90 21.82
N TYR A 90 -6.78 17.20 22.82
CA TYR A 90 -7.22 17.45 24.20
C TYR A 90 -8.22 18.62 24.29
N SER A 91 -8.05 19.65 23.45
CA SER A 91 -8.99 20.77 23.35
C SER A 91 -8.99 21.36 21.93
N THR A 92 -9.97 22.22 21.63
CA THR A 92 -10.15 22.84 20.31
C THR A 92 -8.99 23.72 19.86
N ASN A 93 -8.08 24.09 20.76
CA ASN A 93 -6.91 24.91 20.45
C ASN A 93 -5.76 24.11 19.81
N TYR A 94 -5.79 22.78 19.95
CA TYR A 94 -4.78 21.86 19.44
C TYR A 94 -5.27 21.12 18.20
N PHE A 95 -4.33 20.62 17.41
CA PHE A 95 -4.63 19.86 16.21
C PHE A 95 -4.95 18.41 16.56
N SER A 96 -5.89 17.83 15.81
CA SER A 96 -6.05 16.37 15.80
C SER A 96 -4.83 15.69 15.18
N GLY A 97 -4.76 14.37 15.36
CA GLY A 97 -3.92 13.55 14.51
C GLY A 97 -4.50 13.53 13.10
N ALA A 98 -3.64 13.43 12.08
CA ALA A 98 -4.11 13.11 10.74
C ALA A 98 -4.48 11.62 10.64
N GLY A 99 -5.34 11.28 9.69
CA GLY A 99 -5.64 9.88 9.38
C GLY A 99 -4.48 9.17 8.70
N GLY A 100 -4.37 7.86 8.90
CA GLY A 100 -3.50 6.99 8.09
C GLY A 100 -4.06 6.82 6.68
N GLY A 101 -3.19 6.61 5.70
CA GLY A 101 -3.53 6.30 4.32
C GLY A 101 -3.95 4.85 4.19
N ASP A 102 -4.82 4.58 3.22
CA ASP A 102 -5.28 3.23 2.93
C ASP A 102 -4.43 2.51 1.88
N ALA A 103 -4.50 1.17 1.89
CA ALA A 103 -3.87 0.32 0.91
C ALA A 103 -4.70 0.21 -0.37
N THR A 104 -4.02 0.03 -1.51
CA THR A 104 -4.68 -0.45 -2.73
C THR A 104 -4.58 -1.97 -2.78
N ILE A 105 -5.71 -2.65 -2.83
CA ILE A 105 -5.80 -4.11 -2.65
C ILE A 105 -6.44 -4.75 -3.87
N ILE A 106 -5.84 -5.83 -4.36
CA ILE A 106 -6.39 -6.67 -5.43
C ILE A 106 -6.72 -8.04 -4.85
N TYR A 107 -7.96 -8.47 -5.06
CA TYR A 107 -8.48 -9.76 -4.68
C TYR A 107 -8.76 -10.65 -5.89
N TYR A 108 -8.52 -11.95 -5.73
CA TYR A 108 -8.81 -12.97 -6.74
C TYR A 108 -10.21 -13.55 -6.54
N GLU A 109 -11.08 -13.44 -7.55
CA GLU A 109 -12.43 -14.03 -7.65
C GLU A 109 -13.48 -13.66 -6.59
N THR A 110 -13.08 -13.31 -5.36
CA THR A 110 -13.93 -12.98 -4.20
C THR A 110 -13.32 -11.80 -3.43
N GLN A 111 -14.06 -11.14 -2.53
CA GLN A 111 -13.56 -10.00 -1.72
C GLN A 111 -13.13 -10.39 -0.30
N GLU A 112 -12.84 -11.67 -0.08
CA GLU A 112 -12.47 -12.20 1.23
C GLU A 112 -11.02 -11.85 1.60
N LEU A 113 -10.72 -11.73 2.90
CA LEU A 113 -9.37 -11.38 3.36
C LEU A 113 -8.27 -12.34 2.83
N GLY A 114 -8.62 -13.62 2.66
CA GLY A 114 -7.74 -14.66 2.14
C GLY A 114 -7.52 -14.63 0.63
N SER A 115 -8.36 -13.91 -0.13
CA SER A 115 -8.22 -13.80 -1.58
C SER A 115 -7.36 -12.62 -2.03
N ARG A 116 -6.78 -11.86 -1.10
CA ARG A 116 -5.79 -10.81 -1.39
C ARG A 116 -4.55 -11.42 -2.05
N ILE A 117 -4.25 -10.99 -3.27
CA ILE A 117 -3.10 -11.46 -4.05
C ILE A 117 -2.06 -10.36 -4.31
N MET A 118 -2.45 -9.09 -4.16
CA MET A 118 -1.55 -7.94 -4.22
C MET A 118 -2.10 -6.83 -3.30
N VAL A 119 -1.22 -6.21 -2.53
CA VAL A 119 -1.50 -5.11 -1.62
C VAL A 119 -0.37 -4.10 -1.72
N SER A 120 -0.68 -2.86 -2.07
CA SER A 120 0.24 -1.74 -1.98
C SER A 120 -0.16 -0.89 -0.79
N GLY A 121 0.63 -0.94 0.29
CA GLY A 121 0.22 -0.38 1.59
C GLY A 121 0.10 1.15 1.61
N GLY A 122 -0.64 1.64 2.60
CA GLY A 122 -0.81 3.05 2.90
C GLY A 122 0.19 3.57 3.92
N GLY A 123 0.52 4.86 3.84
CA GLY A 123 1.42 5.53 4.79
C GLY A 123 0.72 5.99 6.06
N GLY A 124 1.46 6.17 7.16
CA GLY A 124 0.94 6.72 8.41
C GLY A 124 0.61 8.21 8.33
N GLY A 125 -0.32 8.67 9.17
CA GLY A 125 -0.70 10.08 9.25
C GLY A 125 0.39 10.98 9.83
N GLY A 126 0.40 12.24 9.39
CA GLY A 126 1.22 13.31 9.97
C GLY A 126 0.52 14.08 11.11
N THR A 127 1.21 15.06 11.68
CA THR A 127 0.76 15.87 12.83
C THR A 127 1.58 17.17 12.93
N SER A 128 1.05 18.17 13.63
CA SER A 128 1.53 19.55 13.70
C SER A 128 2.62 19.82 14.72
N SER A 129 2.77 18.96 15.72
CA SER A 129 3.61 19.32 16.85
C SER A 129 5.09 19.24 16.46
N SER A 130 5.91 20.13 17.01
CA SER A 130 7.36 20.04 16.89
C SER A 130 7.92 18.89 17.73
N CYS A 131 7.11 17.88 18.07
CA CYS A 131 7.43 16.79 18.98
C CYS A 131 7.69 15.45 18.27
N PHE A 132 7.82 15.42 16.93
CA PHE A 132 8.04 14.20 16.12
C PHE A 132 9.36 14.24 15.32
N LEU A 133 9.91 13.06 14.98
CA LEU A 133 11.14 12.95 14.17
C LEU A 133 10.90 12.40 12.76
N MET A 134 10.04 11.39 12.63
CA MET A 134 10.01 10.55 11.43
C MET A 134 8.57 10.17 11.08
N PRO A 135 8.11 10.39 9.84
CA PRO A 135 6.83 9.85 9.41
C PRO A 135 6.94 8.34 9.18
N GLY A 136 5.89 7.60 9.52
CA GLY A 136 5.77 6.19 9.15
C GLY A 136 5.41 6.03 7.69
N TYR A 137 6.41 6.05 6.81
CA TYR A 137 6.21 5.65 5.43
C TYR A 137 5.66 4.23 5.38
N VAL A 138 4.75 3.95 4.45
CA VAL A 138 4.54 2.54 4.07
C VAL A 138 5.87 1.93 3.67
N GLY A 139 6.03 0.63 3.85
CA GLY A 139 7.19 -0.01 3.27
C GLY A 139 7.00 -1.47 2.97
N GLY A 140 7.47 -1.84 1.78
CA GLY A 140 8.01 -3.15 1.45
C GLY A 140 7.27 -4.35 2.02
N VAL A 141 8.05 -5.37 2.30
CA VAL A 141 7.66 -6.52 3.12
C VAL A 141 7.51 -6.08 4.58
N VAL A 142 8.24 -5.04 4.97
CA VAL A 142 8.29 -4.40 6.30
C VAL A 142 8.16 -2.87 6.15
N ALA A 143 7.21 -2.29 6.88
CA ALA A 143 6.86 -0.88 6.78
C ALA A 143 7.67 0.02 7.71
N GLY A 144 7.66 1.32 7.41
CA GLY A 144 8.34 2.33 8.19
C GLY A 144 7.65 2.60 9.53
N ASN A 145 8.47 2.70 10.58
CA ASN A 145 8.04 3.14 11.89
C ASN A 145 7.72 4.63 11.92
N GLY A 146 6.77 5.02 12.78
CA GLY A 146 6.59 6.41 13.21
C GLY A 146 7.39 6.70 14.47
N GLY A 147 7.83 7.94 14.71
CA GLY A 147 8.69 8.29 15.84
C GLY A 147 8.47 9.68 16.43
N SER A 148 8.70 9.81 17.75
CA SER A 148 8.69 11.04 18.54
C SER A 148 10.10 11.67 18.63
N ASN A 149 10.22 12.98 18.86
CA ASN A 149 11.52 13.67 19.02
C ASN A 149 11.90 14.05 20.46
N ARG A 150 10.99 13.86 21.42
CA ARG A 150 11.22 14.21 22.82
C ARG A 150 11.54 12.99 23.65
N ILE A 151 10.97 11.84 23.26
CA ILE A 151 11.22 10.54 23.86
C ILE A 151 11.43 9.51 22.74
N ASN A 152 12.15 8.43 23.03
CA ASN A 152 12.37 7.32 22.08
C ASN A 152 11.09 6.47 21.87
N LEU A 153 9.96 7.12 21.63
CA LEU A 153 8.65 6.49 21.41
C LEU A 153 8.48 6.18 19.92
N ILE A 154 8.04 4.95 19.64
CA ILE A 154 7.99 4.40 18.29
C ILE A 154 6.62 3.76 18.04
N SER A 155 5.98 4.16 16.94
CA SER A 155 4.88 3.44 16.31
C SER A 155 5.47 2.41 15.35
N ILE A 156 5.06 1.15 15.44
CA ILE A 156 5.69 0.04 14.71
C ILE A 156 4.97 -0.20 13.38
N GLY A 157 5.73 -0.20 12.28
CA GLY A 157 5.21 -0.53 10.94
C GLY A 157 4.76 -1.98 10.81
N GLY A 158 3.76 -2.23 9.95
CA GLY A 158 3.35 -3.60 9.63
C GLY A 158 4.43 -4.37 8.87
N SER A 159 4.42 -5.69 8.96
CA SER A 159 5.23 -6.61 8.12
C SER A 159 4.33 -7.70 7.52
N GLN A 160 4.90 -8.82 7.07
CA GLN A 160 4.09 -9.98 6.63
C GLN A 160 3.43 -10.71 7.81
N ASP A 161 4.11 -10.70 8.95
CA ASP A 161 3.80 -11.49 10.14
C ASP A 161 3.47 -10.65 11.38
N ASN A 162 3.77 -9.35 11.37
CA ASN A 162 3.51 -8.41 12.46
C ASN A 162 2.60 -7.26 12.02
N GLY A 163 1.79 -6.73 12.93
CA GLY A 163 0.81 -5.68 12.66
C GLY A 163 -0.64 -6.16 12.80
N THR A 164 -1.59 -5.30 12.45
CA THR A 164 -3.01 -5.61 12.58
C THR A 164 -3.43 -6.65 11.54
N GLN A 165 -4.10 -7.71 12.01
CA GLN A 165 -4.26 -8.90 11.18
C GLN A 165 -5.14 -8.70 9.93
N ASN A 166 -6.14 -7.83 10.03
CA ASN A 166 -7.09 -7.54 8.95
C ASN A 166 -6.55 -6.50 7.94
N GLY A 167 -5.31 -6.03 8.12
CA GLY A 167 -4.73 -4.99 7.26
C GLY A 167 -5.15 -3.56 7.61
N VAL A 168 -5.97 -3.37 8.64
CA VAL A 168 -6.49 -2.06 9.06
C VAL A 168 -5.51 -1.38 10.01
N GLY A 169 -4.94 -0.24 9.63
CA GLY A 169 -4.03 0.53 10.48
C GLY A 169 -4.69 0.93 11.80
N GLN A 170 -3.90 0.90 12.88
CA GLN A 170 -4.39 1.25 14.20
C GLN A 170 -4.75 2.75 14.28
N ASN A 171 -5.85 3.05 14.96
CA ASN A 171 -6.23 4.42 15.25
C ASN A 171 -5.20 5.08 16.18
N GLY A 172 -4.95 6.36 15.93
CA GLY A 172 -4.16 7.22 16.81
C GLY A 172 -4.85 7.43 18.15
N ARG A 173 -4.07 7.86 19.14
CA ARG A 173 -4.53 8.14 20.50
C ARG A 173 -5.00 9.60 20.63
N ASN A 174 -6.06 9.81 21.41
CA ASN A 174 -6.50 11.15 21.73
C ASN A 174 -5.46 11.84 22.62
N GLY A 175 -5.30 13.15 22.42
CA GLY A 175 -4.47 13.98 23.26
C GLY A 175 -4.98 14.03 24.69
N GLN A 176 -4.04 14.20 25.62
CA GLN A 176 -4.25 14.39 27.04
C GLN A 176 -3.51 15.65 27.51
N LEU A 177 -3.73 16.07 28.76
CA LEU A 177 -2.92 17.12 29.33
C LEU A 177 -1.45 16.69 29.35
N GLY A 178 -0.60 17.51 28.72
CA GLY A 178 0.85 17.40 28.80
C GLY A 178 1.59 18.30 27.82
N ASP A 179 2.90 18.45 27.98
CA ASP A 179 3.75 18.95 26.89
C ASP A 179 3.90 17.87 25.83
N CYS A 180 3.78 18.19 24.54
CA CYS A 180 3.85 17.19 23.45
C CYS A 180 2.92 15.97 23.68
N GLY A 181 1.68 16.22 24.04
CA GLY A 181 0.67 15.18 24.28
C GLY A 181 -0.76 15.67 24.17
N LYS A 182 -0.98 16.96 23.87
CA LYS A 182 -2.30 17.59 23.77
C LYS A 182 -2.88 17.49 22.37
N GLU A 183 -2.01 17.29 21.38
CA GLU A 183 -2.36 16.94 20.03
C GLU A 183 -2.89 15.51 19.96
N GLY A 184 -3.70 15.23 18.95
CA GLY A 184 -4.05 13.85 18.66
C GLY A 184 -2.88 13.14 17.97
N ASN A 185 -2.58 11.91 18.39
CA ASN A 185 -1.65 11.06 17.66
C ASN A 185 -2.25 10.66 16.30
N PRO A 186 -1.46 10.57 15.21
CA PRO A 186 -2.00 10.21 13.91
C PRO A 186 -2.40 8.73 13.83
N GLY A 187 -3.29 8.43 12.91
CA GLY A 187 -3.63 7.07 12.55
C GLY A 187 -2.53 6.39 11.74
N CYS A 188 -2.42 5.07 11.88
CA CYS A 188 -1.45 4.27 11.15
C CYS A 188 -1.98 3.84 9.78
N GLY A 189 -1.09 3.55 8.83
CA GLY A 189 -1.46 3.15 7.47
C GLY A 189 -2.02 1.73 7.38
N GLY A 190 -2.96 1.53 6.45
CA GLY A 190 -3.47 0.20 6.08
C GLY A 190 -2.47 -0.58 5.23
N GLY A 191 -2.62 -1.91 5.13
CA GLY A 191 -1.69 -2.76 4.39
C GLY A 191 -2.10 -4.22 4.34
N TYR A 192 -1.15 -5.10 3.99
CA TYR A 192 -1.35 -6.54 4.15
C TYR A 192 -1.54 -6.88 5.63
N ARG A 193 -0.67 -6.29 6.46
CA ARG A 193 -0.89 -5.97 7.87
C ARG A 193 -0.87 -4.46 8.03
N GLY A 194 -1.77 -3.92 8.86
CA GLY A 194 -1.78 -2.50 9.16
C GLY A 194 -0.71 -2.13 10.18
N GLY A 195 -0.28 -0.87 10.15
CA GLY A 195 0.65 -0.33 11.14
C GLY A 195 0.04 -0.25 12.54
N MET A 196 0.90 -0.28 13.56
CA MET A 196 0.55 -0.17 14.97
C MET A 196 1.07 1.12 15.58
N THR A 197 0.36 1.64 16.57
CA THR A 197 0.77 2.80 17.37
C THR A 197 1.09 2.39 18.80
N THR A 198 1.74 3.29 19.52
CA THR A 198 2.06 3.13 20.94
C THR A 198 0.81 3.14 21.84
N THR A 199 0.99 2.66 23.07
CA THR A 199 0.01 2.73 24.16
C THR A 199 0.27 3.88 25.14
N VAL A 200 1.39 4.59 25.00
CA VAL A 200 1.77 5.71 25.88
C VAL A 200 0.85 6.91 25.64
N THR A 201 0.46 7.60 26.72
CA THR A 201 -0.38 8.81 26.71
C THR A 201 0.11 9.82 27.76
N GLY A 202 -0.26 11.09 27.65
CA GLY A 202 0.15 12.16 28.57
C GLY A 202 1.38 12.93 28.08
N ASP A 203 2.24 13.38 29.00
CA ASP A 203 3.46 14.12 28.68
C ASP A 203 4.36 13.37 27.68
N TYR A 204 4.77 14.08 26.64
CA TYR A 204 5.65 13.62 25.56
C TYR A 204 5.13 12.40 24.80
N SER A 205 3.83 12.10 24.87
CA SER A 205 3.22 10.91 24.23
C SER A 205 2.93 11.05 22.74
N ASP A 206 3.17 12.24 22.18
CA ASP A 206 3.06 12.50 20.75
C ASP A 206 4.03 11.59 19.95
N VAL A 207 3.48 10.68 19.14
CA VAL A 207 4.19 9.88 18.12
C VAL A 207 3.47 9.90 16.76
N SER A 208 4.21 9.83 15.65
CA SER A 208 3.60 9.79 14.30
C SER A 208 2.98 8.42 14.01
N GLY A 209 2.07 8.36 13.04
CA GLY A 209 1.51 7.10 12.56
C GLY A 209 2.56 6.26 11.84
N SER A 210 2.55 4.94 12.03
CA SER A 210 3.38 3.99 11.28
C SER A 210 2.73 3.61 9.94
N GLY A 211 3.50 3.05 9.01
CA GLY A 211 2.97 2.55 7.73
C GLY A 211 2.42 1.13 7.81
N GLY A 212 1.54 0.76 6.87
CA GLY A 212 1.17 -0.64 6.63
C GLY A 212 2.15 -1.36 5.71
N SER A 213 2.17 -2.70 5.70
CA SER A 213 3.02 -3.48 4.81
C SER A 213 2.41 -3.66 3.42
N SER A 214 3.26 -3.79 2.41
CA SER A 214 2.86 -4.26 1.08
C SER A 214 3.00 -5.78 0.99
N TYR A 215 2.36 -6.35 -0.03
CA TYR A 215 2.35 -7.79 -0.29
C TYR A 215 2.07 -8.06 -1.76
N ILE A 216 2.71 -9.08 -2.34
CA ILE A 216 2.31 -9.63 -3.63
C ILE A 216 2.61 -11.12 -3.65
N SER A 217 1.63 -11.92 -4.06
CA SER A 217 1.81 -13.36 -4.19
C SER A 217 2.85 -13.67 -5.26
N GLY A 218 3.83 -14.53 -4.94
CA GLY A 218 4.93 -14.88 -5.83
C GLY A 218 6.22 -14.10 -5.61
N ASP A 219 6.20 -13.06 -4.78
CA ASP A 219 7.44 -12.41 -4.34
C ASP A 219 8.19 -13.31 -3.33
N PRO A 220 9.52 -13.45 -3.44
CA PRO A 220 10.30 -14.31 -2.54
C PRO A 220 10.19 -13.98 -1.05
N TYR A 221 9.81 -12.75 -0.72
CA TYR A 221 9.69 -12.27 0.65
C TYR A 221 8.24 -12.26 1.17
N CYS A 222 7.28 -12.68 0.34
CA CYS A 222 5.87 -12.77 0.70
C CYS A 222 5.42 -14.23 0.73
N LYS A 223 4.43 -14.53 1.58
CA LYS A 223 3.79 -15.85 1.56
C LYS A 223 3.00 -16.01 0.26
N THR A 224 3.30 -17.02 -0.56
CA THR A 224 2.53 -17.29 -1.78
C THR A 224 1.07 -17.60 -1.48
N ASN A 225 0.16 -16.92 -2.17
CA ASN A 225 -1.27 -17.25 -2.17
C ASN A 225 -1.53 -18.35 -3.21
N PRO A 226 -2.16 -19.48 -2.83
CA PRO A 226 -2.41 -20.58 -3.76
C PRO A 226 -3.39 -20.22 -4.90
N LEU A 227 -4.16 -19.14 -4.77
CA LEU A 227 -5.14 -18.74 -5.78
C LEU A 227 -4.50 -18.15 -7.04
N ALA A 228 -3.42 -17.39 -6.88
CA ALA A 228 -2.71 -16.76 -7.99
C ALA A 228 -1.29 -16.37 -7.58
N THR A 229 -0.35 -16.45 -8.52
CA THR A 229 1.05 -16.10 -8.34
C THR A 229 1.47 -15.13 -9.43
N PHE A 230 2.17 -14.05 -9.05
CA PHE A 230 2.80 -13.13 -9.98
C PHE A 230 4.27 -13.51 -10.21
N HIS A 231 4.80 -13.10 -11.35
CA HIS A 231 6.22 -13.15 -11.69
C HIS A 231 6.75 -11.73 -11.88
N ASP A 232 8.06 -11.57 -11.94
CA ASP A 232 8.74 -10.28 -12.09
C ASP A 232 8.22 -9.25 -11.08
N THR A 233 8.08 -9.69 -9.82
CA THR A 233 7.47 -8.91 -8.76
C THR A 233 8.39 -7.77 -8.32
N LYS A 234 7.77 -6.66 -7.93
CA LYS A 234 8.46 -5.50 -7.38
C LYS A 234 7.66 -4.91 -6.25
N ILE A 235 8.30 -4.68 -5.11
CA ILE A 235 7.71 -3.99 -3.97
C ILE A 235 8.63 -2.81 -3.60
N LEU A 236 8.11 -1.59 -3.67
CA LEU A 236 8.83 -0.38 -3.29
C LEU A 236 8.11 0.35 -2.15
N ALA A 237 8.89 0.70 -1.13
CA ALA A 237 8.43 1.46 0.02
C ALA A 237 8.16 2.94 -0.32
N GLY A 238 7.37 3.61 0.52
CA GLY A 238 6.99 5.03 0.34
C GLY A 238 8.13 6.02 0.59
N ASN A 239 9.32 5.53 0.99
CA ASN A 239 10.56 6.30 1.08
C ASN A 239 11.54 5.98 -0.08
N LYS A 240 11.04 5.41 -1.18
CA LYS A 240 11.81 5.18 -2.41
C LYS A 240 11.21 5.98 -3.56
N TYR A 241 12.06 6.34 -4.52
CA TYR A 241 11.60 6.99 -5.74
C TYR A 241 11.01 5.96 -6.71
N PHE A 242 9.84 6.27 -7.25
CA PHE A 242 9.21 5.51 -8.33
C PHE A 242 8.31 6.41 -9.18
N ASN A 243 7.91 5.90 -10.33
CA ASN A 243 7.01 6.60 -11.23
C ASN A 243 5.59 6.56 -10.66
N LEU A 244 4.94 7.72 -10.65
CA LEU A 244 3.54 7.90 -10.36
C LEU A 244 2.69 7.54 -11.59
N PRO A 245 1.36 7.41 -11.43
CA PRO A 245 0.48 7.10 -12.54
C PRO A 245 0.58 8.08 -13.72
N ASP A 246 0.84 9.36 -13.48
CA ASP A 246 1.00 10.35 -14.55
C ASP A 246 2.37 10.28 -15.27
N GLY A 247 3.25 9.36 -14.87
CA GLY A 247 4.58 9.20 -15.42
C GLY A 247 5.65 10.08 -14.77
N THR A 248 5.28 10.97 -13.85
CA THR A 248 6.23 11.75 -13.06
C THR A 248 6.93 10.86 -12.03
N GLN A 249 8.11 11.25 -11.56
CA GLN A 249 8.81 10.51 -10.50
C GLN A 249 8.63 11.21 -9.16
N SER A 250 8.33 10.45 -8.10
CA SER A 250 8.20 10.97 -6.75
C SER A 250 8.78 10.02 -5.72
N LEU A 251 9.24 10.59 -4.59
CA LEU A 251 9.55 9.82 -3.39
C LEU A 251 8.23 9.35 -2.79
N GLY A 252 7.87 8.07 -2.93
CA GLY A 252 6.57 7.55 -2.53
C GLY A 252 5.38 8.12 -3.30
N ASN A 253 4.17 7.59 -3.07
CA ASN A 253 2.94 8.19 -3.57
C ASN A 253 2.37 9.19 -2.55
N PRO A 254 2.35 10.51 -2.84
CA PRO A 254 1.82 11.53 -1.92
C PRO A 254 0.29 11.69 -2.01
N SER A 255 -0.37 10.93 -2.87
CA SER A 255 -1.78 11.12 -3.24
C SER A 255 -2.65 9.92 -2.84
N HIS A 256 -3.85 9.84 -3.41
CA HIS A 256 -4.68 8.63 -3.34
C HIS A 256 -3.99 7.44 -4.01
N GLY A 257 -4.45 6.24 -3.68
CA GLY A 257 -4.04 5.03 -4.35
C GLY A 257 -4.46 5.01 -5.82
N TYR A 258 -3.89 4.06 -6.55
CA TYR A 258 -4.13 3.88 -7.97
C TYR A 258 -3.87 2.44 -8.37
N LEU A 259 -4.59 1.94 -9.37
CA LEU A 259 -4.32 0.65 -10.00
C LEU A 259 -4.25 0.81 -11.52
N ARG A 260 -3.21 0.23 -12.11
CA ARG A 260 -3.06 0.08 -13.55
C ARG A 260 -2.90 -1.38 -13.91
N ILE A 261 -3.58 -1.80 -14.97
CA ILE A 261 -3.44 -3.13 -15.55
C ILE A 261 -3.15 -2.97 -17.03
N THR A 262 -2.02 -3.50 -17.48
CA THR A 262 -1.60 -3.43 -18.89
C THR A 262 -1.54 -4.84 -19.47
N LYS A 263 -2.31 -5.10 -20.53
CA LYS A 263 -2.19 -6.34 -21.31
C LYS A 263 -0.85 -6.31 -22.06
N LEU A 264 -0.01 -7.29 -21.81
CA LEU A 264 1.29 -7.46 -22.44
C LEU A 264 1.15 -8.23 -23.75
N ALA A 265 2.12 -8.04 -24.65
CA ALA A 265 2.23 -8.86 -25.84
C ALA A 265 2.49 -10.34 -25.45
N PRO A 266 2.04 -11.30 -26.26
CA PRO A 266 2.44 -12.70 -26.12
C PRO A 266 3.96 -12.81 -26.10
N ILE A 267 4.50 -13.74 -25.30
CA ILE A 267 5.91 -14.11 -25.45
C ILE A 267 5.96 -14.98 -26.71
N PRO A 268 6.77 -14.65 -27.73
CA PRO A 268 7.00 -15.58 -28.82
C PRO A 268 7.69 -16.82 -28.24
N THR A 269 7.08 -18.00 -28.36
CA THR A 269 7.72 -19.25 -27.99
C THR A 269 8.56 -19.72 -29.17
N CYS A 270 9.83 -20.04 -28.91
CA CYS A 270 10.70 -20.67 -29.90
C CYS A 270 10.71 -22.17 -29.64
N HIS A 271 10.13 -22.93 -30.55
CA HIS A 271 10.25 -24.38 -30.54
C HIS A 271 11.44 -24.79 -31.39
N ILE A 272 12.42 -25.44 -30.78
CA ILE A 272 13.55 -26.05 -31.47
C ILE A 272 13.14 -27.48 -31.81
N MET A 273 12.93 -27.73 -33.11
CA MET A 273 12.70 -29.07 -33.63
C MET A 273 14.02 -29.60 -34.16
N CYS A 274 14.55 -30.65 -33.53
CA CYS A 274 15.76 -31.34 -33.98
C CYS A 274 15.37 -32.51 -34.90
N TYR A 275 15.82 -32.45 -36.16
CA TYR A 275 15.65 -33.55 -37.10
C TYR A 275 16.98 -34.30 -37.26
N PHE A 276 16.95 -35.60 -36.97
CA PHE A 276 18.09 -36.50 -37.13
C PHE A 276 17.90 -37.36 -38.38
N THR A 277 18.86 -37.31 -39.31
CA THR A 277 19.00 -38.34 -40.34
C THR A 277 20.28 -39.13 -40.09
N LYS A 278 20.43 -40.29 -40.76
CA LYS A 278 21.58 -41.19 -40.57
C LYS A 278 22.93 -40.51 -40.84
N HIS A 279 22.97 -39.40 -41.59
CA HIS A 279 24.19 -38.75 -42.07
C HIS A 279 24.22 -37.21 -41.83
N SER A 280 23.20 -36.61 -41.20
CA SER A 280 23.15 -35.15 -40.96
C SER A 280 22.20 -34.76 -39.82
N PHE A 281 22.41 -33.57 -39.24
CA PHE A 281 21.52 -32.94 -38.26
C PHE A 281 21.06 -31.56 -38.77
N PHE A 282 19.77 -31.26 -38.60
CA PHE A 282 19.18 -29.96 -38.92
C PHE A 282 18.48 -29.38 -37.69
N PHE A 283 18.71 -28.09 -37.44
CA PHE A 283 17.97 -27.29 -36.46
C PHE A 283 16.92 -26.46 -37.19
N ILE A 284 15.63 -26.68 -36.89
CA ILE A 284 14.55 -25.81 -37.35
C ILE A 284 14.05 -25.00 -36.15
N PHE A 285 14.15 -23.68 -36.26
CA PHE A 285 13.61 -22.74 -35.29
C PHE A 285 12.21 -22.30 -35.74
N ILE A 286 11.17 -22.71 -35.02
CA ILE A 286 9.79 -22.27 -35.27
C ILE A 286 9.42 -21.25 -34.19
N PHE A 287 9.06 -20.04 -34.61
CA PHE A 287 8.50 -19.03 -33.71
C PHE A 287 6.98 -19.11 -33.75
N ILE A 288 6.37 -19.51 -32.64
CA ILE A 288 4.91 -19.52 -32.49
C ILE A 288 4.51 -18.29 -31.68
N ILE A 289 3.58 -17.51 -32.22
CA ILE A 289 2.92 -16.41 -31.51
C ILE A 289 1.55 -16.93 -31.12
N GLU A 290 1.40 -17.35 -29.87
CA GLU A 290 0.08 -17.70 -29.33
C GLU A 290 -0.73 -16.40 -29.16
N THR A 291 -1.75 -16.20 -30.00
CA THR A 291 -2.62 -15.01 -30.01
C THR A 291 -3.73 -15.08 -28.97
#